data_AF-A0A165ZLZ5-F1
#
_entry.id   AF-A0A165ZLZ5-F1
#
_cell.length_a   1.000
_cell.length_b   1.000
_cell.length_c   1.000
_cell.angle_alpha   90.00
_cell.angle_beta   90.00
_cell.angle_gamma   90.00
#
_symmetry.space_group_name_H-M   'P 1'
#
loop_
_entity.id
_entity.type
_entity.pdbx_description
1 polymer ?
#
loop_
_entity_poly.entity_id
_entity_poly.type
_entity_poly.pdbx_seq_one_letter_code
_entity_poly.pdbx_strand_id
1 'polypeptide(L)'
;DTDTFSKERVEEILEKVKLGPDLTDEQQGRVCDLIMKYADIFALSLSEVRPVNWYKHHLTVDPEVPLPKRAGQRTITGAQGAWFYGMLDDMEESYIIQKV
;
A
#
# COMPACT_ATOMS: atom_id res chain seq x y z
N ASP A 1 -9.55 13.52 -9.48
CA ASP A 1 -8.14 13.37 -9.09
C ASP A 1 -7.90 14.17 -7.82
N THR A 2 -7.19 13.57 -6.86
CA THR A 2 -6.81 14.21 -5.59
C THR A 2 -5.66 15.17 -5.85
N ASP A 3 -5.69 16.37 -5.25
CA ASP A 3 -4.55 17.28 -5.29
C ASP A 3 -3.43 16.71 -4.39
N THR A 4 -2.40 16.14 -5.02
CA THR A 4 -1.31 15.45 -4.33
C THR A 4 -0.38 16.38 -3.56
N PHE A 5 -0.38 17.68 -3.90
CA PHE A 5 0.51 18.70 -3.33
C PHE A 5 -0.23 19.71 -2.46
N SER A 6 -1.50 19.45 -2.12
CA SER A 6 -2.21 20.30 -1.16
C SER A 6 -1.47 20.29 0.19
N LYS A 7 -1.48 21.44 0.86
CA LYS A 7 -0.75 21.63 2.12
C LYS A 7 -1.19 20.61 3.16
N GLU A 8 -2.50 20.41 3.29
CA GLU A 8 -3.11 19.50 4.26
C GLU A 8 -2.65 18.06 4.03
N ARG A 9 -2.54 17.64 2.76
CA ARG A 9 -2.11 16.29 2.40
C ARG A 9 -0.62 16.08 2.69
N VAL A 10 0.21 17.06 2.33
CA VAL A 10 1.65 17.00 2.60
C VAL A 10 1.94 16.96 4.09
N GLU A 11 1.21 17.74 4.89
CA GLU A 11 1.28 17.70 6.36
C GLU A 11 0.90 16.32 6.90
N GLU A 12 -0.16 15.70 6.39
CA GLU A 12 -0.55 14.34 6.79
C GLU A 12 0.51 13.29 6.45
N ILE A 13 1.17 13.39 5.28
CA ILE A 13 2.29 12.51 4.92
C ILE A 13 3.42 12.69 5.93
N LEU A 14 3.82 13.93 6.21
CA LEU A 14 4.93 14.23 7.12
C LEU A 14 4.64 13.72 8.55
N GLU A 15 3.39 13.78 9.02
CA GLU A 15 2.99 13.20 10.31
C GLU A 15 3.08 11.67 10.34
N LYS A 16 2.75 10.99 9.24
CA LYS A 16 2.81 9.52 9.16
C LYS A 16 4.22 8.98 8.97
N VAL A 17 5.13 9.78 8.39
CA VAL A 17 6.52 9.38 8.18
C VAL A 17 7.29 9.50 9.50
N LYS A 18 7.91 8.39 9.92
CA LYS A 18 8.78 8.35 11.11
C LYS A 18 10.24 8.48 10.69
N LEU A 19 10.88 9.58 11.08
CA LEU A 19 12.32 9.78 10.92
C LEU A 19 13.06 9.16 12.11
N GLY A 20 14.14 8.43 11.82
CA GLY A 20 14.99 7.82 12.85
C GLY A 20 15.80 8.86 13.63
N PRO A 21 16.25 8.54 14.85
CA PRO A 21 17.01 9.46 15.71
C PRO A 21 18.44 9.75 15.21
N ASP A 22 18.92 8.98 14.23
CA ASP A 22 20.29 9.08 13.71
C ASP A 22 20.50 10.27 12.74
N LEU A 23 19.48 11.10 12.53
CA LEU A 23 19.54 12.27 11.66
C LEU A 23 19.72 13.55 12.48
N THR A 24 20.74 14.33 12.09
CA THR A 24 20.89 15.72 12.54
C THR A 24 19.72 16.59 12.05
N ASP A 25 19.49 17.73 12.69
CA ASP A 25 18.41 18.65 12.32
C ASP A 25 18.48 19.09 10.83
N GLU A 26 19.69 19.30 10.30
CA GLU A 26 19.90 19.64 8.89
C GLU A 26 19.49 18.47 7.97
N GLN A 27 19.82 17.24 8.34
CA GLN A 27 19.44 16.06 7.58
C GLN A 27 17.94 15.80 7.64
N GLN A 28 17.31 16.02 8.81
CA GLN A 28 15.86 15.93 8.95
C GLN A 28 15.16 16.94 8.03
N GLY A 29 15.63 18.19 8.01
CA GLY A 29 15.12 19.22 7.09
C GLY A 29 15.21 18.77 5.63
N ARG A 30 16.37 18.25 5.19
CA ARG A 30 16.55 17.73 3.83
C ARG A 30 15.63 16.55 3.48
N VAL A 31 15.31 15.69 4.45
CA VAL A 31 14.38 14.58 4.25
C VAL A 31 12.94 15.10 4.14
N CYS A 32 12.53 16.03 5.00
CA CYS A 32 11.22 16.67 4.90
C CYS A 32 11.04 17.37 3.55
N ASP A 33 12.03 18.15 3.09
CA ASP A 33 12.01 18.79 1.78
C ASP A 33 11.85 17.78 0.63
N LEU A 34 12.51 16.62 0.75
CA LEU A 34 12.40 15.54 -0.23
C LEU A 34 10.99 14.93 -0.25
N ILE A 35 10.41 14.69 0.93
CA ILE A 35 9.05 14.17 1.05
C ILE A 35 8.04 15.15 0.45
N MET A 36 8.16 16.45 0.76
CA MET A 36 7.30 17.50 0.21
C MET A 36 7.42 17.58 -1.31
N LYS A 37 8.64 17.47 -1.85
CA LYS A 37 8.90 17.51 -3.29
C LYS A 37 8.28 16.35 -4.05
N TYR A 38 8.18 15.18 -3.41
CA TYR A 38 7.68 13.94 -4.03
C TYR A 38 6.43 13.42 -3.32
N ALA A 39 5.56 14.32 -2.85
CA ALA A 39 4.35 13.99 -2.10
C ALA A 39 3.35 13.14 -2.92
N ASP A 40 3.41 13.22 -4.25
CA ASP A 40 2.63 12.45 -5.20
C ASP A 40 3.01 10.96 -5.27
N ILE A 41 4.20 10.59 -4.80
CA ILE A 41 4.65 9.19 -4.74
C ILE A 41 3.98 8.42 -3.60
N PHE A 42 3.61 9.12 -2.52
CA PHE A 42 3.01 8.49 -1.35
C PHE A 42 1.51 8.28 -1.58
N ALA A 43 1.00 7.14 -1.11
CA ALA A 43 -0.44 6.87 -1.03
C ALA A 43 -0.87 6.95 0.45
N LEU A 44 -1.89 7.76 0.74
CA LEU A 44 -2.49 7.86 2.08
C LEU A 44 -3.60 6.83 2.31
N SER A 45 -4.17 6.29 1.22
CA SER A 45 -5.17 5.24 1.22
C SER A 45 -4.89 4.22 0.12
N LEU A 46 -5.52 3.04 0.22
CA LEU A 46 -5.46 2.02 -0.84
C LEU A 46 -6.10 2.49 -2.15
N SER A 47 -7.10 3.37 -2.07
CA SER A 47 -7.80 3.89 -3.26
C SER A 47 -6.95 4.83 -4.12
N GLU A 48 -5.86 5.37 -3.57
CA GLU A 48 -4.86 6.12 -4.32
C GLU A 48 -3.92 5.19 -5.13
N VAL A 49 -3.86 3.90 -4.79
CA VAL A 49 -3.03 2.90 -5.48
C VAL A 49 -3.74 2.43 -6.75
N ARG A 50 -3.17 2.76 -7.91
CA ARG A 50 -3.74 2.35 -9.21
C ARG A 50 -2.93 1.21 -9.83
N PRO A 51 -3.57 0.11 -10.26
CA PRO A 51 -2.86 -0.96 -10.96
C PRO A 51 -2.36 -0.49 -12.32
N VAL A 52 -1.21 -1.02 -12.73
CA VAL A 52 -0.67 -0.79 -14.07
C VAL A 52 -1.60 -1.45 -15.10
N ASN A 53 -2.34 -0.64 -15.85
CA ASN A 53 -3.37 -1.14 -16.78
C ASN A 53 -2.83 -1.63 -18.12
N TRP A 54 -1.58 -1.31 -18.46
CA TRP A 54 -0.95 -1.67 -19.74
C TRP A 54 -0.07 -2.92 -19.67
N TYR A 55 0.24 -3.41 -18.48
CA TYR A 55 1.06 -4.59 -18.29
C TYR A 55 0.33 -5.65 -17.48
N LYS A 56 0.39 -6.88 -17.96
CA LYS A 56 -0.07 -8.05 -17.21
C LYS A 56 1.14 -8.91 -16.89
N HIS A 57 1.42 -9.08 -15.60
CA HIS A 57 2.47 -9.99 -15.17
C HIS A 57 2.07 -11.44 -15.50
N HIS A 58 2.93 -12.15 -16.23
CA HIS A 58 2.72 -13.55 -16.58
C HIS A 58 3.60 -14.42 -15.67
N LEU A 59 2.96 -15.29 -14.89
CA LEU A 59 3.65 -16.31 -14.11
C LEU A 59 3.95 -17.51 -15.02
N THR A 60 5.23 -17.74 -15.32
CA THR A 60 5.67 -18.93 -16.06
C THR A 60 5.68 -20.12 -15.11
N VAL A 61 4.64 -20.94 -15.20
CA VAL A 61 4.49 -22.17 -14.43
C VAL A 61 4.76 -23.36 -15.34
N ASP A 62 5.63 -24.27 -14.90
CA ASP A 62 5.88 -25.54 -15.59
C ASP A 62 4.61 -26.42 -15.56
N PRO A 63 4.03 -26.78 -16.71
CA PRO A 63 2.82 -27.59 -16.76
C PRO A 63 3.02 -29.03 -16.26
N GLU A 64 4.26 -29.53 -16.25
CA GLU A 64 4.59 -30.89 -15.82
C GLU A 64 4.72 -30.99 -14.29
N VAL A 65 4.80 -29.86 -13.57
CA VAL A 65 4.93 -29.84 -12.12
C VAL A 65 3.55 -29.80 -11.46
N PRO A 66 3.16 -30.83 -10.70
CA PRO A 66 1.90 -30.80 -9.97
C PRO A 66 1.97 -29.80 -8.82
N LEU A 67 1.31 -28.65 -8.97
CA LEU A 67 1.20 -27.63 -7.93
C LEU A 67 0.00 -27.87 -6.99
N PRO A 68 0.11 -27.50 -5.70
CA PRO A 68 -1.01 -27.55 -4.78
C PRO A 68 -2.13 -26.59 -5.22
N LYS A 69 -3.32 -27.14 -5.50
CA LYS A 69 -4.50 -26.36 -5.92
C LYS A 69 -5.35 -25.87 -4.74
N ARG A 70 -5.06 -26.34 -3.53
CA ARG A 70 -5.80 -26.00 -2.30
C ARG A 70 -4.80 -25.82 -1.16
N ALA A 71 -4.94 -24.70 -0.46
CA ALA A 71 -4.28 -24.47 0.81
C ALA A 71 -5.32 -24.55 1.93
N GLY A 72 -4.97 -25.18 3.06
CA GLY A 72 -5.80 -25.12 4.26
C GLY A 72 -5.72 -23.72 4.85
N GLN A 73 -6.85 -23.03 4.98
CA GLN A 73 -6.88 -21.71 5.59
C GLN A 73 -6.72 -21.82 7.11
N ARG A 74 -5.85 -21.00 7.69
CA ARG A 74 -5.70 -20.95 9.14
C ARG A 74 -6.92 -20.28 9.77
N THR A 75 -7.38 -20.79 10.91
CA THR A 75 -8.50 -20.21 11.64
C THR A 75 -8.14 -18.80 12.10
N ILE A 76 -8.99 -17.83 11.76
CA ILE A 76 -8.85 -16.44 12.21
C ILE A 76 -9.69 -16.27 13.49
N THR A 77 -9.10 -15.70 14.53
CA THR A 77 -9.84 -15.39 15.77
C THR A 77 -10.85 -14.26 15.55
N GLY A 78 -11.91 -14.18 16.36
CA GLY A 78 -12.97 -13.17 16.16
C GLY A 78 -12.45 -11.72 16.15
N ALA A 79 -11.52 -11.38 17.05
CA ALA A 79 -10.93 -10.04 17.10
C ALA A 79 -10.05 -9.72 15.88
N GLN A 80 -9.33 -10.72 15.35
CA GLN A 80 -8.54 -10.56 14.13
C GLN A 80 -9.45 -10.47 12.89
N GLY A 81 -10.55 -11.23 12.88
CA GLY A 81 -11.47 -11.31 11.76
C GLY A 81 -12.01 -9.95 11.35
N ALA A 82 -12.48 -9.16 12.31
CA ALA A 82 -13.02 -7.83 12.02
C ALA A 82 -12.02 -6.92 11.29
N TRP A 83 -10.76 -6.91 11.72
CA TRP A 83 -9.71 -6.14 11.07
C TRP A 83 -9.36 -6.67 9.68
N PHE A 84 -9.18 -7.99 9.54
CA PHE A 84 -8.86 -8.60 8.25
C PHE A 84 -9.96 -8.41 7.22
N TYR A 85 -11.23 -8.57 7.60
CA TYR A 85 -12.34 -8.39 6.67
C TYR A 85 -12.48 -6.93 6.23
N GLY A 86 -12.34 -5.96 7.15
CA GLY A 86 -12.34 -4.54 6.75
C GLY A 86 -11.21 -4.21 5.76
N MET A 87 -10.01 -4.76 5.97
CA MET A 87 -8.90 -4.59 5.02
C MET A 87 -9.19 -5.24 3.65
N LEU A 88 -9.87 -6.39 3.61
CA LEU A 88 -10.29 -7.01 2.35
C LEU A 88 -11.32 -6.16 1.62
N ASP A 89 -12.27 -5.58 2.35
CA ASP A 89 -13.27 -4.66 1.80
C ASP A 89 -12.59 -3.43 1.19
N ASP A 90 -11.63 -2.80 1.89
CA ASP A 90 -10.85 -1.66 1.38
C ASP A 90 -10.06 -2.02 0.11
N MET A 91 -9.47 -3.22 0.06
CA MET A 91 -8.72 -3.71 -1.11
C MET A 91 -9.64 -4.01 -2.31
N GLU A 92 -10.84 -4.54 -2.07
CA GLU A 92 -11.84 -4.81 -3.12
C GLU A 92 -12.39 -3.49 -3.68
N GLU A 93 -12.75 -2.53 -2.83
CA GLU A 93 -13.20 -1.19 -3.24
C GLU A 93 -12.12 -0.44 -4.04
N SER A 94 -10.84 -0.67 -3.72
CA SER A 94 -9.69 -0.11 -4.43
C SER A 94 -9.28 -0.89 -5.69
N TYR A 95 -10.03 -1.94 -6.07
CA TYR A 95 -9.76 -2.81 -7.23
C TYR A 95 -8.40 -3.50 -7.19
N ILE A 96 -7.81 -3.66 -6.00
CA ILE A 96 -6.54 -4.37 -5.79
C ILE A 96 -6.77 -5.88 -5.85
N ILE A 97 -7.87 -6.34 -5.27
CA ILE A 97 -8.33 -7.73 -5.33
C ILE A 97 -9.72 -7.81 -5.94
N GLN A 98 -10.05 -8.98 -6.48
CA GLN A 98 -11.37 -9.26 -7.05
C GLN A 98 -11.77 -10.68 -6.68
N LYS A 99 -13.07 -10.87 -6.43
CA LYS A 99 -13.64 -12.20 -6.27
C LYS A 99 -13.60 -12.95 -7.61
N VAL A 100 -12.97 -14.12 -7.60
CA VAL A 100 -12.85 -15.06 -8.73
C VAL A 100 -13.83 -16.22 -8.62
#